data_AF-A0A914N3N1-F1
#
_entry.id   AF-A0A914N3N1-F1
#
_cell.length_a   1.000
_cell.length_b   1.000
_cell.length_c   1.000
_cell.angle_alpha   90.00
_cell.angle_beta   90.00
_cell.angle_gamma   90.00
#
_symmetry.space_group_name_H-M   'P 1'
#
loop_
_entity.id
_entity.type
_entity.pdbx_description
1 polymer ?
#
loop_
_entity_poly.entity_id
_entity_poly.type
_entity_poly.pdbx_seq_one_letter_code
_entity_poly.pdbx_strand_id
1 'polypeptide(L)'
;MSSIPNHYETLKVPQNASAEQIKASYREIMLKYHPDKNPPNDPVALEISKKLNVAYGILGNEQKRREYDKELHASSGTSSTSDGSSNQGYTNFGILF
;
A
#
# COMPACT_ATOMS: atom_id res chain seq x y z
N MET A 1 -16.06 5.25 -8.67
CA MET A 1 -14.81 5.57 -9.40
C MET A 1 -13.74 5.75 -8.32
N SER A 2 -13.01 4.68 -7.99
CA SER A 2 -12.16 4.65 -6.80
C SER A 2 -10.84 5.39 -7.06
N SER A 3 -10.80 6.66 -6.67
CA SER A 3 -9.66 7.56 -6.82
C SER A 3 -8.72 7.51 -5.60
N ILE A 4 -8.12 6.35 -5.35
CA ILE A 4 -6.90 6.24 -4.54
C ILE A 4 -5.98 5.32 -5.34
N PRO A 5 -4.83 5.78 -5.85
CA PRO A 5 -3.91 4.94 -6.62
C PRO A 5 -3.44 3.78 -5.73
N ASN A 6 -4.09 2.64 -5.90
CA ASN A 6 -3.92 1.52 -5.00
C ASN A 6 -2.58 0.87 -5.29
N HIS A 7 -1.84 0.50 -4.24
CA HIS A 7 -0.59 -0.23 -4.39
C HIS A 7 -0.80 -1.53 -5.18
N TYR A 8 -2.03 -2.07 -5.13
CA TYR A 8 -2.53 -3.16 -5.95
C TYR A 8 -2.52 -2.86 -7.45
N GLU A 9 -2.93 -1.67 -7.90
CA GLU A 9 -2.90 -1.29 -9.33
C GLU A 9 -1.47 -1.16 -9.85
N THR A 10 -0.55 -0.65 -9.02
CA THR A 10 0.88 -0.58 -9.35
C THR A 10 1.47 -1.97 -9.59
N LEU A 11 1.05 -2.95 -8.78
CA LEU A 11 1.43 -4.35 -8.92
C LEU A 11 0.56 -5.10 -9.94
N LYS A 12 -0.40 -4.43 -10.60
CA LYS A 12 -1.38 -5.03 -11.52
C LYS A 12 -2.11 -6.25 -10.94
N VAL A 13 -2.37 -6.23 -9.64
CA VAL A 13 -3.10 -7.29 -8.93
C VAL A 13 -4.43 -6.74 -8.42
N PRO A 14 -5.45 -7.60 -8.24
CA PRO A 14 -6.68 -7.18 -7.60
C PRO A 14 -6.47 -6.95 -6.10
N GLN A 15 -7.33 -6.15 -5.46
CA GLN A 15 -7.25 -5.88 -4.01
C GLN A 15 -7.40 -7.14 -3.13
N ASN A 16 -8.09 -8.16 -3.64
CA ASN A 16 -8.23 -9.46 -2.99
C ASN A 16 -7.05 -10.42 -3.26
N ALA A 17 -5.97 -9.95 -3.90
CA ALA A 17 -4.84 -10.79 -4.23
C ALA A 17 -4.18 -11.39 -2.98
N SER A 18 -3.77 -12.65 -3.07
CA SER A 18 -2.98 -13.30 -2.03
C SER A 18 -1.54 -12.76 -2.00
N ALA A 19 -0.84 -12.95 -0.89
CA ALA A 19 0.57 -12.57 -0.77
C ALA A 19 1.43 -13.25 -1.86
N GLU A 20 1.08 -14.48 -2.25
CA GLU A 20 1.74 -15.19 -3.34
C GLU A 20 1.52 -14.52 -4.69
N GLN A 21 0.29 -14.08 -5.00
CA GLN A 21 -0.02 -13.36 -6.23
C GLN A 21 0.70 -12.01 -6.30
N ILE A 22 0.74 -11.27 -5.18
CA ILE A 22 1.49 -10.01 -5.06
C ILE A 22 2.98 -10.24 -5.36
N LYS A 23 3.57 -11.29 -4.76
CA LYS A 23 4.98 -11.65 -4.95
C LYS A 23 5.28 -12.13 -6.37
N ALA A 24 4.36 -12.88 -6.99
CA ALA A 24 4.49 -13.34 -8.36
C ALA A 24 4.48 -12.16 -9.34
N SER A 25 3.47 -11.28 -9.22
CA SER A 25 3.34 -10.11 -10.10
C SER A 25 4.50 -9.13 -9.93
N TYR A 26 4.95 -8.88 -8.69
CA TYR A 26 6.16 -8.08 -8.44
C TYR A 26 7.36 -8.64 -9.22
N ARG A 27 7.59 -9.95 -9.17
CA ARG A 27 8.72 -10.58 -9.88
C ARG A 27 8.58 -10.46 -11.40
N GLU A 28 7.40 -10.69 -11.95
CA GLU A 28 7.16 -10.56 -13.39
C GLU A 28 7.42 -9.14 -13.89
N ILE A 29 6.89 -8.14 -13.19
CA ILE A 29 7.05 -6.74 -13.59
C ILE A 29 8.51 -6.30 -13.37
N MET A 30 9.16 -6.73 -12.29
CA MET A 30 10.57 -6.38 -12.04
C MET A 30 11.50 -7.01 -13.07
N LEU A 31 11.21 -8.22 -13.56
CA LEU A 31 11.93 -8.84 -14.68
C LEU A 31 11.71 -8.09 -16.00
N LYS A 32 10.50 -7.54 -16.21
CA LYS A 32 10.14 -6.77 -17.40
C LYS A 32 10.81 -5.40 -17.44
N TYR A 33 11.01 -4.77 -16.28
CA TYR A 33 11.62 -3.45 -16.13
C TYR A 33 13.03 -3.50 -15.50
N HIS A 34 13.69 -4.66 -15.49
CA HIS A 34 15.02 -4.80 -14.91
C HIS A 34 16.05 -3.97 -15.71
N PRO A 35 16.98 -3.26 -15.04
CA PRO A 35 18.02 -2.45 -15.71
C PRO A 35 19.05 -3.29 -16.49
N ASP A 36 18.99 -4.63 -16.36
CA ASP A 36 19.79 -5.56 -17.17
C ASP A 36 19.19 -5.77 -18.57
N LYS A 37 17.85 -5.70 -18.69
CA LYS A 37 17.13 -5.87 -19.96
C LYS A 37 16.71 -4.55 -20.60
N ASN A 38 16.65 -3.47 -19.83
CA ASN A 38 16.29 -2.13 -20.30
C ASN A 38 17.42 -1.15 -19.99
N PRO A 39 17.56 -0.06 -20.77
CA PRO A 39 18.58 0.94 -20.50
C PRO A 39 18.48 1.47 -19.06
N PRO A 40 19.60 1.57 -18.32
CA PRO A 40 19.62 1.95 -16.91
C PRO A 40 19.09 3.37 -16.63
N ASN A 41 18.95 4.18 -17.67
CA ASN A 41 18.43 5.54 -17.62
C ASN A 41 17.01 5.68 -18.20
N ASP A 42 16.25 4.60 -18.34
CA ASP A 42 14.85 4.74 -18.71
C ASP A 42 14.07 5.37 -17.54
N PRO A 43 13.60 6.63 -17.67
CA PRO A 43 12.89 7.31 -16.59
C PRO A 43 11.60 6.59 -16.23
N VAL A 44 10.98 5.89 -17.19
CA VAL A 44 9.74 5.13 -16.97
C VAL A 44 10.03 3.88 -16.15
N ALA A 45 11.10 3.15 -16.47
CA ALA A 45 11.49 1.96 -15.70
C ALA A 45 11.90 2.33 -14.26
N LEU A 46 12.61 3.45 -14.08
CA LEU A 46 12.99 3.96 -12.77
C LEU A 46 11.77 4.34 -11.92
N GLU A 47 10.79 5.03 -12.51
CA GLU A 47 9.57 5.41 -11.81
C GLU A 47 8.70 4.20 -11.44
N ILE A 48 8.53 3.26 -12.38
CA ILE A 48 7.76 2.02 -12.16
C ILE A 48 8.42 1.13 -11.10
N SER A 49 9.73 0.92 -11.18
CA SER A 49 10.47 0.11 -10.20
C SER A 49 10.42 0.71 -8.79
N LYS A 50 10.50 2.04 -8.66
CA LYS A 50 10.33 2.72 -7.38
C LYS A 50 8.93 2.50 -6.81
N LYS A 51 7.88 2.67 -7.63
CA LYS A 51 6.49 2.41 -7.21
C LYS A 51 6.27 0.94 -6.82
N LEU A 52 6.83 -0.01 -7.57
CA LEU A 52 6.75 -1.45 -7.24
C LEU A 52 7.38 -1.79 -5.90
N ASN A 53 8.56 -1.23 -5.61
CA ASN A 53 9.23 -1.48 -4.33
C ASN A 53 8.42 -0.93 -3.15
N VAL A 54 7.85 0.27 -3.29
CA VAL A 54 6.95 0.85 -2.27
C VAL A 54 5.70 -0.02 -2.09
N ALA A 55 5.06 -0.41 -3.20
CA ALA A 55 3.86 -1.24 -3.19
C ALA A 55 4.10 -2.59 -2.52
N TYR A 56 5.17 -3.29 -2.90
CA TYR A 56 5.56 -4.58 -2.30
C TYR A 56 5.99 -4.43 -0.83
N GLY A 57 6.62 -3.33 -0.45
CA GLY A 57 7.03 -3.08 0.93
C GLY A 57 5.85 -2.92 1.91
N ILE A 58 4.66 -2.55 1.42
CA ILE A 58 3.43 -2.46 2.20
C ILE A 58 2.60 -3.74 2.04
N LEU A 59 2.31 -4.15 0.81
CA LEU A 59 1.41 -5.28 0.54
C LEU A 59 2.04 -6.65 0.75
N GLY A 60 3.38 -6.75 0.66
CA GLY A 60 4.11 -7.99 0.89
C GLY A 60 4.25 -8.36 2.36
N ASN A 61 4.04 -7.42 3.28
CA ASN A 61 4.00 -7.69 4.72
C ASN A 61 2.55 -7.68 5.19
N GLU A 62 2.11 -8.81 5.76
CA GLU A 62 0.73 -8.99 6.20
C GLU A 62 0.30 -7.94 7.24
N GLN A 63 1.18 -7.55 8.17
CA GLN A 63 0.88 -6.53 9.17
C GLN A 63 0.67 -5.16 8.52
N LYS A 64 1.60 -4.74 7.66
CA LYS A 64 1.51 -3.45 6.95
C LYS A 64 0.32 -3.40 6.00
N ARG A 65 0.01 -4.53 5.33
CA ARG A 65 -1.18 -4.67 4.50
C ARG A 65 -2.45 -4.47 5.31
N ARG A 66 -2.56 -5.09 6.49
CA ARG A 66 -3.72 -4.90 7.37
C ARG A 66 -3.84 -3.44 7.84
N GLU A 67 -2.74 -2.78 8.16
CA GLU A 67 -2.74 -1.36 8.52
C GLU A 67 -3.20 -0.49 7.35
N TYR A 68 -2.66 -0.73 6.15
CA TYR A 68 -3.06 -0.05 4.92
C TYR A 68 -4.54 -0.26 4.58
N ASP A 69 -5.02 -1.50 4.65
CA ASP A 69 -6.42 -1.84 4.37
C ASP A 69 -7.36 -1.18 5.41
N LYS A 70 -6.95 -1.08 6.69
CA LYS A 70 -7.68 -0.35 7.74
C LYS A 70 -7.75 1.16 7.46
N GLU A 71 -6.63 1.77 7.09
CA GLU A 71 -6.59 3.19 6.73
C GLU A 71 -7.42 3.48 5.48
N LEU A 72 -7.38 2.60 4.49
CA LEU A 72 -8.16 2.73 3.25
C LEU A 72 -9.67 2.70 3.54
N HIS A 73 -10.10 1.80 4.44
CA HIS A 73 -11.49 1.67 4.85
C HIS A 73 -11.95 2.83 5.72
N ALA A 74 -11.10 3.32 6.64
CA ALA A 74 -11.35 4.52 7.43
C ALA A 74 -11.45 5.79 6.57
N SER A 75 -10.58 5.92 5.56
CA SER A 75 -10.55 7.07 4.64
C SER A 75 -11.75 7.10 3.68
N SER A 76 -12.34 5.94 3.39
CA SER A 76 -13.53 5.82 2.54
C SER A 76 -14.85 5.90 3.33
N GLY A 77 -14.77 6.03 4.66
CA GLY A 77 -15.87 5.85 5.59
C GLY A 77 -16.15 7.06 6.48
N THR A 78 -16.14 8.29 5.96
CA THR A 78 -16.73 9.44 6.67
C THR A 78 -18.17 9.63 6.21
N SER A 79 -19.04 8.68 6.55
CA SER A 79 -20.49 8.86 6.56
C SER A 79 -21.09 7.84 7.55
N SER A 80 -21.26 8.31 8.79
CA SER A 80 -22.28 7.89 9.75
C SER A 80 -22.30 6.43 10.19
N THR A 81 -21.88 6.17 11.43
CA THR A 81 -22.79 5.62 12.46
C THR A 81 -22.26 5.94 13.85
N SER A 82 -23.01 6.80 14.54
CA SER A 82 -23.09 6.92 15.98
C SER A 82 -23.70 5.65 16.59
N ASP A 83 -22.93 4.90 17.38
CA ASP A 83 -23.32 4.03 18.51
C ASP A 83 -21.99 3.54 19.13
N GLY A 84 -21.57 3.77 20.37
CA GLY A 84 -22.28 3.94 21.62
C GLY A 84 -21.55 3.15 22.71
N SER A 85 -20.29 3.47 23.06
CA SER A 85 -19.74 3.09 24.37
C SER A 85 -18.51 3.90 24.79
N SER A 86 -18.77 4.83 25.69
CA SER A 86 -17.85 5.58 26.52
C SER A 86 -16.95 4.69 27.37
N ASN A 87 -15.64 4.95 27.39
CA ASN A 87 -14.96 5.19 28.66
C ASN A 87 -13.73 6.10 28.50
N GLN A 88 -13.66 7.02 29.44
CA GLN A 88 -12.74 8.14 29.62
C GLN A 88 -11.30 7.68 29.84
N GLY A 89 -10.33 8.50 29.44
CA GLY A 89 -8.92 8.23 29.72
C GLY A 89 -7.92 9.27 29.21
N TYR A 90 -8.18 10.54 29.47
CA TYR A 90 -7.21 11.64 29.70
C TYR A 90 -5.83 11.58 29.00
N THR A 91 -5.68 12.48 28.03
CA THR A 91 -4.53 13.39 27.82
C THR A 91 -3.27 13.13 28.65
N ASN A 92 -2.17 12.80 27.96
CA ASN A 92 -0.84 13.26 28.37
C ASN A 92 -0.09 13.75 27.13
N PHE A 93 -0.29 15.02 26.81
CA PHE A 93 0.71 15.81 26.09
C PHE A 93 1.94 15.95 26.99
N GLY A 94 2.90 15.04 26.81
CA GLY A 94 4.21 15.05 27.48
C GLY A 94 5.31 15.52 26.53
N ILE A 95 5.37 16.83 26.34
CA ILE A 95 6.53 17.59 25.88
C ILE A 95 7.64 17.57 26.96
N LEU A 96 8.91 17.65 26.51
CA LEU A 96 10.20 17.70 27.23
C LEU A 96 10.67 16.36 27.83
N PHE A 97 11.90 15.89 27.58
CA PHE A 97 13.19 16.60 27.60
C PHE A 97 14.09 16.29 26.39
#